data_AF-A0A1W9LU14-F1
#
_entry.id   AF-A0A1W9LU14-F1
#
_cell.length_a   1.000
_cell.length_b   1.000
_cell.length_c   1.000
_cell.angle_alpha   90.00
_cell.angle_beta   90.00
_cell.angle_gamma   90.00
#
_symmetry.space_group_name_H-M   'P 1'
#
loop_
_entity.id
_entity.type
_entity.pdbx_description
1 polymer ?
#
loop_
_entity_poly.entity_id
_entity_poly.type
_entity_poly.pdbx_seq_one_letter_code
_entity_poly.pdbx_strand_id
1 'polypeptide(L)' 'MNLLQNIQKLPKIEKLVIMEYLWKDIFEENDELNSPEWHKNALAETERRVEEGREEVIDWTEAKRRLRMSSE' A
#
# COMPACT_ATOMS: atom_id res chain seq x y z
N MET A 1 -17.10 -2.99 23.47
CA MET A 1 -17.10 -3.12 22.00
C MET A 1 -16.41 -4.44 21.65
N ASN A 2 -17.15 -5.43 21.12
CA ASN A 2 -16.71 -6.85 21.02
C ASN A 2 -16.26 -7.23 19.59
N LEU A 3 -16.24 -6.29 18.65
CA LEU A 3 -16.02 -6.54 17.23
C LEU A 3 -14.61 -7.12 16.96
N LEU A 4 -13.56 -6.52 17.52
CA LEU A 4 -12.19 -7.00 17.33
C LEU A 4 -11.97 -8.39 17.96
N GLN A 5 -12.58 -8.65 19.12
CA GLN A 5 -12.53 -9.96 19.78
C GLN A 5 -13.26 -11.03 18.95
N ASN A 6 -14.35 -10.66 18.27
CA ASN A 6 -15.07 -11.57 17.36
C ASN A 6 -14.23 -11.87 16.11
N ILE A 7 -13.62 -10.87 15.49
CA ILE A 7 -12.72 -11.07 14.33
C ILE A 7 -11.55 -11.98 14.69
N GLN A 8 -10.96 -11.81 15.89
CA GLN A 8 -9.86 -12.67 16.34
C GLN A 8 -10.21 -14.16 16.38
N LYS A 9 -11.47 -14.50 16.68
CA LYS A 9 -11.96 -15.89 16.76
C LYS A 9 -12.22 -16.52 15.38
N LEU A 10 -12.22 -15.74 14.30
CA LEU A 10 -12.51 -16.26 12.96
C LEU A 10 -11.33 -17.09 12.41
N PRO A 11 -11.62 -18.12 11.60
CA PRO A 11 -10.64 -18.78 10.75
C PRO A 11 -9.88 -17.78 9.86
N LYS A 12 -8.63 -18.13 9.51
CA LYS A 12 -7.77 -17.24 8.69
C LYS A 12 -8.41 -16.88 7.34
N ILE A 13 -9.12 -17.82 6.72
CA ILE A 13 -9.78 -17.56 5.42
C ILE A 13 -10.90 -16.52 5.54
N GLU A 14 -11.70 -16.58 6.61
CA GLU A 14 -12.78 -15.61 6.85
C GLU A 14 -12.23 -14.21 7.16
N LYS A 15 -11.12 -14.14 7.91
CA LYS A 15 -10.40 -12.88 8.13
C LYS A 15 -9.93 -12.24 6.82
N LEU A 16 -9.42 -13.04 5.89
CA LEU A 16 -8.99 -12.55 4.58
C LEU A 16 -10.18 -12.06 3.75
N VAL A 17 -11.30 -12.81 3.72
CA VAL A 17 -12.51 -12.37 3.01
C VAL A 17 -13.05 -11.05 3.58
N ILE A 18 -13.06 -10.90 4.90
CA ILE A 18 -13.47 -9.65 5.55
C ILE A 18 -12.51 -8.51 5.20
N MET A 19 -11.20 -8.75 5.20
CA MET A 19 -10.21 -7.76 4.80
C MET A 19 -10.44 -7.27 3.37
N GLU A 20 -10.67 -8.18 2.41
CA GLU A 20 -10.95 -7.83 1.02
C GLU A 20 -12.26 -7.04 0.88
N TYR A 21 -13.31 -7.45 1.59
CA TYR A 21 -14.58 -6.72 1.60
C TYR A 21 -14.41 -5.31 2.15
N LEU A 22 -13.77 -5.17 3.32
CA LEU A 22 -13.51 -3.86 3.94
C LEU A 22 -12.65 -2.98 3.05
N TRP A 23 -11.62 -3.55 2.42
CA TRP A 23 -10.78 -2.82 1.48
C TRP A 23 -11.60 -2.30 0.32
N LYS A 24 -12.45 -3.13 -0.28
CA LYS A 24 -13.34 -2.71 -1.37
C LYS A 24 -14.33 -1.63 -0.93
N ASP A 25 -14.97 -1.81 0.21
CA ASP A 25 -15.95 -0.90 0.81
C ASP A 25 -15.35 0.51 1.03
N ILE A 26 -14.16 0.58 1.63
CA ILE A 26 -13.43 1.84 1.89
C ILE A 26 -13.02 2.55 0.58
N PHE A 27 -12.75 1.79 -0.48
CA PHE A 27 -12.32 2.36 -1.76
C PHE A 27 -13.49 2.70 -2.71
N GLU A 28 -14.65 2.05 -2.56
CA GLU A 28 -15.85 2.35 -3.35
C GLU A 28 -16.53 3.63 -2.86
N GLU A 29 -16.55 3.86 -1.54
CA GLU A 29 -16.89 5.15 -0.96
C GLU A 29 -15.70 6.12 -1.13
N ASN A 30 -15.59 6.72 -2.33
CA ASN A 30 -14.69 7.84 -2.62
C ASN A 30 -15.07 9.11 -1.83
N ASP A 31 -15.17 9.01 -0.50
CA ASP A 31 -15.00 10.19 0.33
C ASP A 31 -13.53 10.60 0.18
N GLU A 32 -13.33 11.83 -0.27
CA GLU A 32 -12.06 12.43 -0.68
C GLU A 32 -10.97 12.27 0.40
N LEU A 33 -10.32 11.10 0.43
CA LEU A 33 -9.07 10.90 1.14
C LEU A 33 -8.01 11.71 0.41
N ASN A 34 -7.97 12.99 0.77
CA ASN A 34 -6.97 13.91 0.30
C ASN A 34 -5.60 13.34 0.65
N SER A 35 -4.77 13.12 -0.36
CA SER A 35 -3.39 12.73 -0.15
C SER A 35 -2.74 13.75 0.80
N PRO A 36 -1.94 13.31 1.79
CA PRO A 36 -1.21 14.23 2.65
C PRO A 36 -0.37 15.21 1.83
N GLU A 37 -0.17 16.44 2.32
CA GLU A 37 0.57 17.48 1.58
C GLU A 37 1.99 17.04 1.19
N TRP A 38 2.65 16.24 2.04
CA TRP A 38 3.99 15.72 1.76
C TRP A 38 4.04 14.82 0.52
N HIS A 39 2.93 14.19 0.15
CA HIS A 39 2.86 13.21 -0.94
C HIS A 39 3.16 13.87 -2.29
N LYS A 40 2.62 15.08 -2.50
CA LYS A 40 2.90 15.90 -3.69
C LYS A 40 4.38 16.26 -3.80
N ASN A 41 4.98 16.67 -2.69
CA ASN A 41 6.39 17.06 -2.67
C ASN A 41 7.30 15.85 -2.96
N ALA A 42 7.01 14.70 -2.36
CA ALA A 42 7.76 13.47 -2.60
C ALA A 42 7.65 12.99 -4.06
N LEU A 43 6.47 13.13 -4.67
CA LEU A 43 6.25 12.79 -6.08
C LEU A 43 7.08 13.71 -7.00
N ALA A 44 6.95 15.03 -6.82
CA ALA A 44 7.68 16.01 -7.62
C ALA A 44 9.21 15.87 -7.49
N GLU A 45 9.69 15.56 -6.29
CA GLU A 45 11.11 15.30 -6.07
C GLU A 45 11.58 14.06 -6.84
N THR A 46 10.78 13.00 -6.82
CA THR A 46 11.08 11.74 -7.50
C THR A 46 11.05 11.91 -9.02
N GLU A 47 10.04 12.60 -9.56
CA GLU A 47 9.94 12.95 -10.98
C GLU A 47 11.20 13.71 -11.45
N ARG A 48 11.63 14.74 -10.71
CA ARG A 48 12.86 15.47 -11.02
C ARG A 48 14.08 14.55 -11.00
N ARG A 49 14.21 13.66 -10.02
CA ARG A 49 15.36 12.73 -9.97
C ARG A 49 15.35 11.75 -11.15
N VAL A 50 14.19 11.31 -11.62
CA VAL A 50 14.05 10.47 -12.82
C VAL A 50 14.49 11.25 -14.07
N GLU A 51 14.01 12.49 -14.24
CA GLU A 51 14.41 13.36 -15.36
C GLU A 51 15.91 13.66 -15.37
N GLU A 52 16.52 13.80 -14.20
CA GLU A 52 17.96 14.00 -14.03
C GLU A 52 18.78 12.71 -14.18
N GLY A 53 18.13 11.55 -14.43
CA GLY A 53 18.79 10.25 -14.56
C GLY A 53 19.38 9.71 -13.24
N ARG A 54 18.89 10.21 -12.10
CA ARG A 54 19.33 9.82 -10.75
C ARG A 54 18.45 8.74 -10.11
N GLU A 55 17.37 8.34 -10.77
CA GLU A 55 16.47 7.26 -10.36
C GLU A 55 16.20 6.34 -11.54
N GLU A 56 16.19 5.03 -11.28
CA GLU A 56 15.92 4.02 -12.30
C GLU A 56 14.53 3.41 -12.10
N VAL A 57 13.76 3.32 -13.18
CA VAL A 57 12.50 2.58 -13.18
C VAL A 57 12.82 1.09 -13.25
N ILE A 58 12.32 0.34 -12.27
CA ILE A 58 12.54 -1.09 -12.15
C ILE A 58 11.22 -1.85 -12.24
N ASP A 59 11.26 -3.04 -12.86
CA ASP A 59 10.12 -3.94 -12.85
C ASP A 59 9.73 -4.31 -11.41
N TRP A 60 8.43 -4.33 -11.14
CA TRP A 60 7.90 -4.59 -9.79
C TRP A 60 8.31 -5.95 -9.22
N THR A 61 8.41 -6.98 -10.07
CA THR A 61 8.85 -8.32 -9.65
C THR A 61 10.32 -8.30 -9.25
N GLU A 62 11.14 -7.62 -10.04
CA GLU A 62 12.56 -7.43 -9.75
C GLU A 62 12.79 -6.58 -8.50
N ALA A 63 12.04 -5.50 -8.30
CA ALA A 63 12.10 -4.67 -7.08
C ALA A 63 11.83 -5.50 -5.82
N LYS A 64 10.76 -6.30 -5.83
CA LYS A 64 10.43 -7.22 -4.72
C LYS A 64 11.53 -8.23 -4.47
N ARG A 65 12.17 -8.75 -5.54
CA ARG A 65 13.29 -9.69 -5.42
C ARG A 65 14.49 -9.02 -4.73
N ARG A 66 14.88 -7.82 -5.15
CA ARG A 66 15.98 -7.05 -4.54
C ARG A 66 15.76 -6.78 -3.06
N LEU A 67 14.56 -6.31 -2.69
CA LEU A 67 14.21 -6.01 -1.29
C LEU A 67 14.32 -7.24 -0.37
N ARG A 68 13.93 -8.43 -0.86
CA ARG A 68 14.05 -9.68 -0.11
C ARG A 68 15.50 -10.13 0.07
N MET A 69 16.38 -9.84 -0.89
CA MET A 69 17.81 -10.14 -0.77
C MET A 69 18.55 -9.14 0.12
N SER A 70 18.10 -7.88 0.19
CA SER A 70 18.73 -6.84 1.02
C SER A 70 18.29 -6.86 2.49
N SER A 71 17.41 -7.79 2.86
CA SER A 71 16.91 -7.98 4.22
C SER A 71 17.54 -9.21 4.92
N GLU A 72 18.57 -9.80 4.30
CA GLU A 72 19.53 -10.74 4.90
C GLU A 72 20.82 -10.01 5.30
#